data_AF-A0A8T4WLH1-F1
#
_entry.id   AF-A0A8T4WLH1-F1
#
_cell.length_a   1.000
_cell.length_b   1.000
_cell.length_c   1.000
_cell.angle_alpha   90.00
_cell.angle_beta   90.00
_cell.angle_gamma   90.00
#
_symmetry.space_group_name_H-M   'P 1'
#
loop_
_entity.id
_entity.type
_entity.pdbx_description
1 polymer ?
#
loop_
_entity_poly.entity_id
_entity_poly.type
_entity_poly.pdbx_seq_one_letter_code
_entity_poly.pdbx_strand_id
1 'polypeptide(L)'
;MSEERKSRIVEQSRKDASRKSGGNNLLRQAKELESSGNSSKARELFVQAARAYIESATEYRSSKGYKIAARNSSEAGDVYSHLAKAGEAMDAYKNAAEDLYSAASEHLMWDEPAETKNGTALAMTSCLMYLMIGQEDTAFTKAREFQNQYGSKLSFPAVQRLSSLVDKLRQSIANINIEAFSEAETMAISELKPALSSAKASYFTKYVDKGLEMVREILRGKLQTPKLTGRLQLPIDMTFSEQLGLVAVVNNVGEGAAQNVKVEWYLDDGLELVSGDERKQFQTIDANDSVELRITAKAAEELMGARDYELLLRGSYSDRLKTEYSLQIGPGILTLKDYKESEKIAQDLDITEGRIGLLRASLEQFPFDREPLDRIVKQLKSSLGKAQEKLQSGDLDTAKARVKIVNELISQLDDLLADEDLRRSLQTKRKEAKRKAVSSVITSLKGDVLDIIEKYFSDIDAELVPAVNRMQDLASSSGTKQLLDAMTHQIEGISRTLTETASVVQGIPQKDPGMMDQATKDATENIQATLSEVEVLKTQLVKVSEGQRQASEKAQQNAGNVERRLAEIRSLKTEVLNAFEQDTDLVPD
;
A
#
# COMPACT_ATOMS: atom_id res chain seq x y z
N MET A 1 47.09 -61.80 57.06
CA MET A 1 46.48 -61.91 55.71
C MET A 1 46.83 -63.28 55.15
N SER A 2 45.86 -64.17 54.92
CA SER A 2 46.11 -65.53 54.39
C SER A 2 46.58 -65.47 52.93
N GLU A 3 47.43 -66.43 52.54
CA GLU A 3 47.95 -66.62 51.17
C GLU A 3 46.85 -66.62 50.09
N GLU A 4 45.70 -67.24 50.38
CA GLU A 4 44.53 -67.25 49.48
C GLU A 4 43.91 -65.86 49.25
N ARG A 5 43.98 -64.96 50.25
CA ARG A 5 43.46 -63.59 50.10
C ARG A 5 44.39 -62.77 49.22
N LYS A 6 45.70 -63.01 49.30
CA LYS A 6 46.70 -62.38 48.42
C LYS A 6 46.59 -62.89 46.99
N SER A 7 46.39 -64.20 46.78
CA SER A 7 46.21 -64.76 45.43
C SER A 7 44.92 -64.27 44.75
N ARG A 8 43.80 -64.17 45.48
CA ARG A 8 42.56 -63.56 44.96
C ARG A 8 42.72 -62.09 44.60
N ILE A 9 43.40 -61.29 45.43
CA ILE A 9 43.65 -59.87 45.14
C ILE A 9 44.55 -59.71 43.90
N VAL A 10 45.58 -60.56 43.75
CA VAL A 10 46.48 -60.55 42.57
C VAL A 10 45.75 -61.00 41.31
N GLU A 11 44.89 -62.02 41.39
CA GLU A 11 44.11 -62.50 40.25
C GLU A 11 43.02 -61.50 39.84
N GLN A 12 42.35 -60.87 40.80
CA GLN A 12 41.38 -59.81 40.55
C GLN A 12 42.07 -58.57 39.95
N SER A 13 43.25 -58.19 40.45
CA SER A 13 44.07 -57.11 39.88
C SER A 13 44.56 -57.42 38.46
N ARG A 14 44.90 -58.69 38.14
CA ARG A 14 45.27 -59.13 36.78
C ARG A 14 44.08 -59.12 35.83
N LYS A 15 42.91 -59.60 36.27
CA LYS A 15 41.66 -59.52 35.49
C LYS A 15 41.27 -58.06 35.25
N ASP A 16 41.37 -57.20 36.26
CA ASP A 16 41.11 -55.77 36.16
C ASP A 16 42.06 -55.05 35.19
N ALA A 17 43.35 -55.41 35.19
CA ALA A 17 44.33 -54.88 34.24
C ALA A 17 44.06 -55.35 32.80
N SER A 18 43.74 -56.63 32.61
CA SER A 18 43.40 -57.19 31.29
C SER A 18 42.09 -56.60 30.73
N ARG A 19 41.08 -56.38 31.57
CA ARG A 19 39.76 -55.82 31.19
C ARG A 19 39.81 -54.33 30.87
N LYS A 20 40.51 -53.53 31.69
CA LYS A 20 40.83 -52.13 31.35
C LYS A 20 41.64 -52.03 30.07
N SER A 21 42.47 -53.03 29.76
CA SER A 21 43.23 -53.05 28.52
C SER A 21 42.36 -53.35 27.30
N GLY A 22 41.29 -54.17 27.40
CA GLY A 22 40.46 -54.56 26.27
C GLY A 22 39.81 -53.39 25.53
N GLY A 23 39.00 -52.58 26.22
CA GLY A 23 38.35 -51.40 25.63
C GLY A 23 39.35 -50.32 25.20
N ASN A 24 40.39 -50.06 26.00
CA ASN A 24 41.41 -49.06 25.67
C ASN A 24 42.29 -49.48 24.47
N ASN A 25 42.62 -50.76 24.34
CA ASN A 25 43.38 -51.29 23.21
C ASN A 25 42.57 -51.17 21.92
N LEU A 26 41.29 -51.56 21.95
CA LEU A 26 40.38 -51.41 20.81
C LEU A 26 40.21 -49.94 20.42
N LEU A 27 40.04 -49.05 21.41
CA LEU A 27 39.93 -47.61 21.18
C LEU A 27 41.20 -47.02 20.55
N ARG A 28 42.38 -47.44 21.03
CA ARG A 28 43.67 -47.00 20.46
C ARG A 28 43.84 -47.48 19.02
N GLN A 29 43.57 -48.76 18.76
CA GLN A 29 43.62 -49.32 17.39
C GLN A 29 42.61 -48.63 16.46
N ALA A 30 41.41 -48.31 16.96
CA ALA A 30 40.41 -47.57 16.19
C ALA A 30 40.92 -46.18 15.79
N LYS A 31 41.54 -45.42 16.72
CA LYS A 31 42.15 -44.12 16.44
C LYS A 31 43.33 -44.20 15.46
N GLU A 32 44.16 -45.23 15.58
CA GLU A 32 45.27 -45.49 14.64
C GLU A 32 44.73 -45.77 13.22
N LEU A 33 43.68 -46.58 13.09
CA LEU A 33 43.02 -46.83 11.80
C LEU A 33 42.32 -45.59 11.22
N GLU A 34 41.72 -44.77 12.07
CA GLU A 34 41.10 -43.50 11.66
C GLU A 34 42.16 -42.52 11.14
N SER A 35 43.28 -42.39 11.84
CA SER A 35 44.41 -41.52 11.44
C SER A 35 45.11 -41.97 10.16
N SER A 36 45.01 -43.26 9.82
CA SER A 36 45.54 -43.83 8.57
C SER A 36 44.52 -43.84 7.41
N GLY A 37 43.35 -43.21 7.60
CA GLY A 37 42.31 -43.05 6.57
C GLY A 37 41.40 -44.27 6.38
N ASN A 38 41.48 -45.29 7.25
CA ASN A 38 40.65 -46.49 7.16
C ASN A 38 39.38 -46.36 8.01
N SER A 39 38.51 -45.42 7.63
CA SER A 39 37.34 -45.04 8.42
C SER A 39 36.33 -46.16 8.64
N SER A 40 36.21 -47.12 7.70
CA SER A 40 35.26 -48.24 7.83
C SER A 40 35.67 -49.20 8.95
N LYS A 41 36.93 -49.66 8.95
CA LYS A 41 37.45 -50.56 9.99
C LYS A 41 37.61 -49.86 11.34
N ALA A 42 37.98 -48.57 11.34
CA ALA A 42 37.99 -47.76 12.55
C ALA A 42 36.61 -47.73 13.21
N ARG A 43 35.54 -47.51 12.43
CA ARG A 43 34.16 -47.51 12.93
C ARG A 43 33.76 -48.83 13.58
N GLU A 44 34.11 -49.96 12.97
CA GLU A 44 33.86 -51.29 13.55
C GLU A 44 34.58 -51.47 14.90
N LEU A 45 35.85 -51.06 14.99
CA LEU A 45 36.62 -51.15 16.23
C LEU A 45 36.10 -50.20 17.32
N PHE A 46 35.62 -49.00 16.97
CA PHE A 46 34.96 -48.12 17.93
C PHE A 46 33.69 -48.76 18.50
N VAL A 47 32.86 -49.42 17.67
CA VAL A 47 31.67 -50.14 18.16
C VAL A 47 32.06 -51.28 19.09
N GLN A 48 33.10 -52.05 18.76
CA GLN A 48 33.61 -53.12 19.62
C GLN A 48 34.16 -52.58 20.94
N ALA A 49 34.90 -51.46 20.91
CA ALA A 49 35.40 -50.79 22.11
C ALA A 49 34.26 -50.35 23.04
N ALA A 50 33.22 -49.71 22.49
CA ALA A 50 32.06 -49.28 23.27
C ALA A 50 31.32 -50.46 23.93
N ARG A 51 31.14 -51.57 23.20
CA ARG A 51 30.54 -52.80 23.76
C ARG A 51 31.39 -53.39 24.87
N ALA A 52 32.70 -53.49 24.67
CA ALA A 52 33.62 -53.98 25.70
C ALA A 52 33.58 -53.12 26.98
N TYR A 53 33.45 -51.80 26.83
CA TYR A 53 33.26 -50.91 27.97
C TYR A 53 31.91 -51.14 28.69
N ILE A 54 30.80 -51.31 27.97
CA ILE A 54 29.49 -51.61 28.57
C ILE A 54 29.51 -52.95 29.31
N GLU A 55 30.08 -53.99 28.71
CA GLU A 55 30.20 -55.32 29.32
C GLU A 55 31.02 -55.22 30.60
N SER A 56 32.18 -54.57 30.54
CA SER A 56 33.01 -54.35 31.72
C SER A 56 32.29 -53.52 32.79
N ALA A 57 31.54 -52.48 32.41
CA ALA A 57 30.75 -51.69 33.34
C ALA A 57 29.70 -52.56 34.05
N THR A 58 29.03 -53.45 33.32
CA THR A 58 28.00 -54.35 33.86
C THR A 58 28.59 -55.37 34.83
N GLU A 59 29.77 -55.92 34.54
CA GLU A 59 30.51 -56.79 35.48
C GLU A 59 30.95 -56.06 36.75
N TYR A 60 31.44 -54.81 36.63
CA TYR A 60 31.78 -54.03 37.82
C TYR A 60 30.54 -53.65 38.62
N ARG A 61 29.42 -53.34 37.96
CA ARG A 61 28.15 -53.05 38.63
C ARG A 61 27.65 -54.25 39.43
N SER A 62 27.70 -55.46 38.86
CA SER A 62 27.28 -56.69 39.55
C SER A 62 28.18 -57.04 40.75
N SER A 63 29.45 -56.62 40.71
CA SER A 63 30.40 -56.78 41.81
C SER A 63 30.46 -55.57 42.77
N LYS A 64 29.52 -54.61 42.67
CA LYS A 64 29.46 -53.36 43.45
C LYS A 64 30.66 -52.43 43.26
N GLY A 65 31.45 -52.59 42.19
CA GLY A 65 32.51 -51.69 41.78
C GLY A 65 31.99 -50.44 41.07
N TYR A 66 31.01 -49.73 41.65
CA TYR A 66 30.23 -48.69 40.97
C TYR A 66 31.07 -47.56 40.38
N LYS A 67 32.13 -47.11 41.06
CA LYS A 67 33.01 -46.05 40.53
C LYS A 67 33.73 -46.48 39.23
N ILE A 68 34.12 -47.74 39.12
CA ILE A 68 34.78 -48.29 37.92
C ILE A 68 33.72 -48.54 36.83
N ALA A 69 32.54 -49.02 37.21
CA ALA A 69 31.39 -49.14 36.30
C ALA A 69 31.04 -47.80 35.66
N ALA A 70 30.91 -46.74 36.47
CA ALA A 70 30.66 -45.38 36.01
C ALA A 70 31.72 -44.90 35.01
N ARG A 71 33.00 -45.16 35.29
CA ARG A 71 34.09 -44.79 34.38
C ARG A 71 33.95 -45.49 33.03
N ASN A 72 33.77 -46.81 33.04
CA ASN A 72 33.63 -47.59 31.81
C ASN A 72 32.38 -47.19 31.01
N SER A 73 31.24 -46.98 31.67
CA SER A 73 30.03 -46.46 31.02
C SER A 73 30.25 -45.07 30.43
N SER A 74 31.04 -44.20 31.08
CA SER A 74 31.35 -42.88 30.53
C SER A 74 32.28 -42.94 29.31
N GLU A 75 33.27 -43.84 29.32
CA GLU A 75 34.13 -44.11 28.14
C GLU A 75 33.30 -44.65 26.98
N ALA A 76 32.34 -45.57 27.24
CA ALA A 76 31.40 -46.02 26.22
C ALA A 76 30.56 -44.86 25.66
N GLY A 77 30.09 -43.96 26.53
CA GLY A 77 29.37 -42.75 26.13
C GLY A 77 30.20 -41.82 25.23
N ASP A 78 31.47 -41.59 25.55
CA ASP A 78 32.37 -40.78 24.71
C ASP A 78 32.59 -41.45 23.34
N VAL A 79 32.73 -42.78 23.28
CA VAL A 79 32.88 -43.51 22.01
C VAL A 79 31.59 -43.48 21.18
N TYR A 80 30.42 -43.67 21.78
CA TYR A 80 29.16 -43.53 21.05
C TYR A 80 28.91 -42.10 20.57
N SER A 81 29.30 -41.10 21.37
CA SER A 81 29.26 -39.70 20.95
C SER A 81 30.16 -39.45 19.74
N HIS A 82 31.38 -40.01 19.71
CA HIS A 82 32.28 -39.94 18.55
C HIS A 82 31.68 -40.59 17.30
N LEU A 83 30.91 -41.66 17.48
CA LEU A 83 30.19 -42.36 16.41
C LEU A 83 28.87 -41.70 15.97
N ALA A 84 28.53 -40.52 16.52
CA ALA A 84 27.25 -39.82 16.33
C ALA A 84 26.02 -40.69 16.68
N LYS A 85 26.18 -41.62 17.62
CA LYS A 85 25.14 -42.50 18.16
C LYS A 85 24.54 -41.89 19.43
N ALA A 86 23.73 -40.86 19.25
CA ALA A 86 23.25 -40.01 20.34
C ALA A 86 22.46 -40.79 21.41
N GLY A 87 21.54 -41.69 20.99
CA GLY A 87 20.75 -42.50 21.92
C GLY A 87 21.61 -43.40 22.80
N GLU A 88 22.51 -44.18 22.18
CA GLU A 88 23.41 -45.07 22.93
C GLU A 88 24.41 -44.30 23.82
N ALA A 89 24.84 -43.10 23.38
CA ALA A 89 25.68 -42.23 24.19
C ALA A 89 24.93 -41.72 25.43
N MET A 90 23.70 -41.26 25.27
CA MET A 90 22.85 -40.79 26.38
C MET A 90 22.58 -41.91 27.38
N ASP A 91 22.25 -43.12 26.92
CA ASP A 91 22.04 -44.28 27.79
C ASP A 91 23.31 -44.65 28.56
N ALA A 92 24.47 -44.61 27.90
CA ALA A 92 25.75 -44.90 28.53
C ALA A 92 26.12 -43.85 29.61
N TYR A 93 25.92 -42.55 29.33
CA TYR A 93 26.14 -41.49 30.31
C TYR A 93 25.13 -41.53 31.46
N LYS A 94 23.87 -41.87 31.19
CA LYS A 94 22.84 -42.08 32.21
C LYS A 94 23.25 -43.20 33.17
N ASN A 95 23.63 -44.36 32.64
CA ASN A 95 24.12 -45.48 33.45
C ASN A 95 25.35 -45.08 34.27
N ALA A 96 26.26 -44.30 33.68
CA ALA A 96 27.42 -43.80 34.40
C ALA A 96 27.04 -42.85 35.55
N ALA A 97 26.06 -41.97 35.36
CA ALA A 97 25.55 -41.10 36.40
C ALA A 97 24.90 -41.90 37.54
N GLU A 98 24.11 -42.93 37.23
CA GLU A 98 23.49 -43.83 38.22
C GLU A 98 24.52 -44.61 39.04
N ASP A 99 25.55 -45.15 38.36
CA ASP A 99 26.66 -45.83 39.01
C ASP A 99 27.46 -44.87 39.90
N LEU A 100 27.71 -43.63 39.44
CA LEU A 100 28.44 -42.64 40.24
C LEU A 100 27.65 -42.18 41.47
N TYR A 101 26.33 -42.05 41.34
CA TYR A 101 25.43 -41.76 42.46
C TYR A 101 25.41 -42.92 43.48
N SER A 102 25.42 -44.16 42.99
CA SER A 102 25.52 -45.35 43.85
C SER A 102 26.87 -45.41 44.59
N ALA A 103 27.97 -45.08 43.89
CA ALA A 103 29.30 -45.00 44.49
C ALA A 103 29.41 -43.93 45.58
N ALA A 104 28.65 -42.83 45.47
CA ALA A 104 28.59 -41.80 46.52
C ALA A 104 28.13 -42.36 47.86
N SER A 105 27.17 -43.29 47.84
CA SER A 105 26.59 -43.88 49.05
C SER A 105 27.62 -44.68 49.85
N GLU A 106 28.58 -45.34 49.19
CA GLU A 106 29.66 -46.10 49.85
C GLU A 106 30.58 -45.19 50.68
N HIS A 107 30.94 -44.02 50.13
CA HIS A 107 31.75 -43.03 50.82
C HIS A 107 31.01 -42.43 52.03
N LEU A 108 29.69 -42.31 51.95
CA LEU A 108 28.85 -41.77 53.02
C LEU A 108 28.60 -42.76 54.17
N MET A 109 29.05 -44.02 54.07
CA MET A 109 28.91 -45.00 55.15
C MET A 109 29.94 -44.82 56.27
N TRP A 110 31.06 -44.14 56.00
CA TRP A 110 32.19 -44.05 56.92
C TRP A 110 32.09 -42.90 57.93
N ASP A 111 31.10 -42.00 57.77
CA ASP A 111 30.83 -40.84 58.65
C ASP A 111 32.02 -39.89 58.92
N GLU A 112 33.11 -40.05 58.17
CA GLU A 112 34.25 -39.14 58.24
C GLU A 112 34.01 -37.88 57.39
N PRO A 113 34.49 -36.69 57.82
CA PRO A 113 34.30 -35.45 57.07
C PRO A 113 34.89 -35.51 55.65
N ALA A 114 36.05 -36.14 55.50
CA ALA A 114 36.73 -36.30 54.21
C ALA A 114 35.95 -37.25 53.29
N GLU A 115 35.48 -38.37 53.82
CA GLU A 115 34.68 -39.34 53.05
C GLU A 115 33.30 -38.80 52.69
N THR A 116 32.70 -38.01 53.57
CA THR A 116 31.46 -37.27 53.27
C THR A 116 31.68 -36.29 52.11
N LYS A 117 32.76 -35.50 52.13
CA LYS A 117 33.12 -34.60 51.02
C LYS A 117 33.32 -35.37 49.70
N ASN A 118 33.98 -36.51 49.73
CA ASN A 118 34.18 -37.37 48.57
C ASN A 118 32.85 -37.91 48.03
N GLY A 119 31.98 -38.41 48.90
CA GLY A 119 30.65 -38.92 48.54
C GLY A 119 29.78 -37.83 47.92
N THR A 120 29.71 -36.64 48.54
CA THR A 120 28.97 -35.50 47.98
C THR A 120 29.53 -35.09 46.61
N ALA A 121 30.85 -35.11 46.41
CA ALA A 121 31.46 -34.81 45.11
C ALA A 121 31.04 -35.78 44.00
N LEU A 122 30.98 -37.08 44.29
CA LEU A 122 30.51 -38.09 43.34
C LEU A 122 29.01 -37.88 43.01
N ALA A 123 28.18 -37.61 44.03
CA ALA A 123 26.75 -37.37 43.84
C ALA A 123 26.46 -36.10 43.02
N MET A 124 27.15 -34.99 43.29
CA MET A 124 26.96 -33.75 42.52
C MET A 124 27.49 -33.90 41.09
N THR A 125 28.56 -34.67 40.90
CA THR A 125 29.05 -34.98 39.55
C THR A 125 28.06 -35.83 38.76
N SER A 126 27.39 -36.79 39.41
CA SER A 126 26.29 -37.54 38.81
C SER A 126 25.16 -36.60 38.34
N CYS A 127 24.77 -35.64 39.18
CA CYS A 127 23.76 -34.64 38.81
C CYS A 127 24.20 -33.78 37.62
N LEU A 128 25.47 -33.38 37.55
CA LEU A 128 26.03 -32.65 36.41
C LEU A 128 26.09 -33.51 35.14
N MET A 129 26.29 -34.82 35.26
CA MET A 129 26.18 -35.74 34.11
C MET A 129 24.75 -35.85 33.60
N TYR A 130 23.74 -35.81 34.48
CA TYR A 130 22.34 -35.71 34.05
C TYR A 130 22.05 -34.37 33.34
N LEU A 131 22.60 -33.26 33.85
CA LEU A 131 22.49 -31.96 33.19
C LEU A 131 23.15 -31.98 31.81
N MET A 132 24.34 -32.58 31.68
CA MET A 132 25.05 -32.73 30.41
C MET A 132 24.22 -33.43 29.33
N ILE A 133 23.39 -34.42 29.69
CA ILE A 133 22.53 -35.14 28.75
C ILE A 133 21.12 -34.53 28.62
N GLY A 134 20.91 -33.31 29.14
CA GLY A 134 19.62 -32.61 29.04
C GLY A 134 18.50 -33.17 29.93
N GLN A 135 18.83 -33.97 30.96
CA GLN A 135 17.86 -34.49 31.93
C GLN A 135 17.83 -33.63 33.20
N GLU A 136 17.43 -32.36 33.05
CA GLU A 136 17.42 -31.35 34.11
C GLU A 136 16.58 -31.76 35.33
N ASP A 137 15.35 -32.21 35.10
CA ASP A 137 14.43 -32.62 36.17
C ASP A 137 15.00 -33.78 37.00
N THR A 138 15.62 -34.75 36.34
CA THR A 138 16.28 -35.88 37.00
C THR A 138 17.46 -35.39 37.85
N ALA A 139 18.30 -34.50 37.30
CA ALA A 139 19.44 -33.95 38.02
C ALA A 139 19.01 -33.22 39.30
N PHE A 140 18.00 -32.36 39.20
CA PHE A 140 17.50 -31.59 40.34
C PHE A 140 16.77 -32.46 41.37
N THR A 141 16.01 -33.45 40.90
CA THR A 141 15.34 -34.41 41.79
C THR A 141 16.36 -35.23 42.56
N LYS A 142 17.39 -35.76 41.89
CA LYS A 142 18.47 -36.54 42.52
C LYS A 142 19.28 -35.72 43.51
N ALA A 143 19.59 -34.46 43.22
CA ALA A 143 20.28 -33.59 44.16
C ALA A 143 19.45 -33.34 45.43
N ARG A 144 18.14 -33.12 45.29
CA ARG A 144 17.23 -32.96 46.43
C ARG A 144 17.07 -34.26 47.22
N GLU A 145 16.92 -35.41 46.55
CA GLU A 145 16.91 -36.74 47.20
C GLU A 145 18.18 -36.96 48.02
N PHE A 146 19.34 -36.63 47.46
CA PHE A 146 20.62 -36.74 48.14
C PHE A 146 20.68 -35.88 49.42
N GLN A 147 20.28 -34.61 49.32
CA GLN A 147 20.23 -33.71 50.47
C GLN A 147 19.26 -34.20 51.56
N ASN A 148 18.08 -34.70 51.16
CA ASN A 148 17.08 -35.22 52.09
C ASN A 148 17.56 -36.50 52.80
N GLN A 149 18.21 -37.40 52.07
CA GLN A 149 18.68 -38.68 52.60
C GLN A 149 19.91 -38.52 53.51
N TYR A 150 20.81 -37.61 53.18
CA TYR A 150 22.11 -37.47 53.86
C TYR A 150 22.27 -36.15 54.62
N GLY A 151 21.22 -35.33 54.75
CA GLY A 151 21.29 -33.98 55.31
C GLY A 151 21.95 -33.87 56.69
N SER A 152 21.76 -34.86 57.57
CA SER A 152 22.41 -34.93 58.88
C SER A 152 23.94 -35.08 58.80
N LYS A 153 24.46 -35.65 57.71
CA LYS A 153 25.89 -35.81 57.43
C LYS A 153 26.50 -34.59 56.74
N LEU A 154 25.69 -33.73 56.12
CA LEU A 154 26.12 -32.52 55.41
C LEU A 154 26.31 -31.32 56.35
N SER A 155 26.87 -31.52 57.54
CA SER A 155 27.04 -30.46 58.54
C SER A 155 28.27 -29.58 58.31
N PHE A 156 29.25 -30.06 57.54
CA PHE A 156 30.50 -29.35 57.29
C PHE A 156 30.34 -28.24 56.24
N PRO A 157 30.86 -27.01 56.46
CA PRO A 157 30.64 -25.88 55.53
C PRO A 157 31.10 -26.12 54.09
N ALA A 158 32.20 -26.85 53.87
CA ALA A 158 32.67 -27.19 52.53
C ALA A 158 31.75 -28.21 51.83
N VAL A 159 31.17 -29.14 52.59
CA VAL A 159 30.23 -30.14 52.10
C VAL A 159 28.89 -29.47 51.78
N GLN A 160 28.42 -28.54 52.62
CA GLN A 160 27.21 -27.75 52.38
C GLN A 160 27.31 -26.93 51.10
N ARG A 161 28.43 -26.21 50.91
CA ARG A 161 28.70 -25.47 49.68
C ARG A 161 28.65 -26.39 48.45
N LEU A 162 29.31 -27.54 48.52
CA LEU A 162 29.33 -28.52 47.44
C LEU A 162 27.92 -29.08 47.17
N SER A 163 27.14 -29.43 48.19
CA SER A 163 25.77 -29.92 48.03
C SER A 163 24.79 -28.87 47.48
N SER A 164 25.09 -27.59 47.66
CA SER A 164 24.26 -26.47 47.15
C SER A 164 24.52 -26.12 45.69
N LEU A 165 25.56 -26.70 45.07
CA LEU A 165 25.97 -26.40 43.70
C LEU A 165 24.82 -26.61 42.70
N VAL A 166 24.17 -27.76 42.78
CA VAL A 166 23.07 -28.10 41.85
C VAL A 166 21.84 -27.22 42.09
N ASP A 167 21.59 -26.81 43.34
CA ASP A 167 20.51 -25.84 43.65
C ASP A 167 20.79 -24.46 43.08
N LYS A 168 22.05 -24.01 43.09
CA LYS A 168 22.43 -22.75 42.46
C LYS A 168 22.26 -22.80 40.95
N LEU A 169 22.59 -23.92 40.30
CA LEU A 169 22.32 -24.14 38.87
C LEU A 169 20.81 -24.16 38.57
N ARG A 170 20.01 -24.77 39.44
CA ARG A 170 18.55 -24.75 39.34
C ARG A 170 18.01 -23.32 39.45
N GLN A 171 18.47 -22.55 40.42
CA GLN A 171 18.09 -21.14 40.60
C GLN A 171 18.52 -20.28 39.41
N SER A 172 19.72 -20.51 38.86
CA SER A 172 20.16 -19.80 37.67
C SER A 172 19.24 -20.07 36.49
N ILE A 173 18.86 -21.33 36.25
CA ILE A 173 17.98 -21.70 35.13
C ILE A 173 16.55 -21.20 35.33
N ALA A 174 16.00 -21.30 36.54
CA ALA A 174 14.62 -20.94 36.83
C ALA A 174 14.39 -19.42 36.83
N ASN A 175 15.35 -18.65 37.35
CA ASN A 175 15.22 -17.20 37.54
C ASN A 175 16.10 -16.38 36.58
N ILE A 176 16.79 -17.04 35.65
CA ILE A 176 17.81 -16.41 34.76
C ILE A 176 18.83 -15.63 35.62
N ASN A 177 19.25 -16.23 36.74
CA ASN A 177 20.17 -15.61 37.69
C ASN A 177 21.62 -15.97 37.34
N ILE A 178 22.30 -15.05 36.65
CA ILE A 178 23.69 -15.22 36.20
C ILE A 178 24.67 -15.23 37.39
N GLU A 179 24.38 -14.50 38.47
CA GLU A 179 25.20 -14.51 39.68
C GLU A 179 25.19 -15.89 40.34
N ALA A 180 24.01 -16.51 40.45
CA ALA A 180 23.87 -17.88 40.94
C ALA A 180 24.65 -18.90 40.08
N PHE A 181 24.68 -18.70 38.76
CA PHE A 181 25.49 -19.54 37.85
C PHE A 181 26.99 -19.33 38.07
N SER A 182 27.44 -18.07 38.16
CA SER A 182 28.85 -17.73 38.40
C SER A 182 29.37 -18.28 39.74
N GLU A 183 28.54 -18.22 40.79
CA GLU A 183 28.83 -18.84 42.07
C GLU A 183 28.92 -20.36 41.96
N ALA A 184 28.00 -21.01 41.22
CA ALA A 184 28.02 -22.45 40.99
C ALA A 184 29.29 -22.90 40.22
N GLU A 185 29.70 -22.14 39.20
CA GLU A 185 30.94 -22.39 38.45
C GLU A 185 32.17 -22.24 39.35
N THR A 186 32.20 -21.21 40.18
CA THR A 186 33.27 -21.00 41.17
C THR A 186 33.33 -22.16 42.17
N MET A 187 32.18 -22.65 42.65
CA MET A 187 32.12 -23.84 43.54
C MET A 187 32.58 -25.12 42.83
N ALA A 188 32.25 -25.28 41.56
CA ALA A 188 32.71 -26.43 40.80
C ALA A 188 34.24 -26.47 40.70
N ILE A 189 34.86 -25.32 40.44
CA ILE A 189 36.32 -25.18 40.32
C ILE A 189 37.01 -25.31 41.69
N SER A 190 36.52 -24.60 42.70
CA SER A 190 37.19 -24.48 44.01
C SER A 190 36.92 -25.64 44.97
N GLU A 191 35.77 -26.31 44.88
CA GLU A 191 35.38 -27.36 45.82
C GLU A 191 35.17 -28.72 45.13
N LEU A 192 34.43 -28.77 44.02
CA LEU A 192 34.06 -30.05 43.38
C LEU A 192 35.24 -30.75 42.71
N LYS A 193 36.00 -30.05 41.84
CA LYS A 193 37.16 -30.64 41.14
C LYS A 193 38.25 -31.12 42.12
N PRO A 194 38.62 -30.38 43.19
CA PRO A 194 39.52 -30.87 44.21
C PRO A 194 38.98 -32.09 44.96
N ALA A 195 37.70 -32.09 45.33
CA ALA A 195 37.07 -33.22 46.01
C ALA A 195 37.04 -34.49 45.13
N LEU A 196 36.83 -34.34 43.82
CA LEU A 196 36.95 -35.45 42.87
C LEU A 196 38.37 -36.00 42.80
N SER A 197 39.38 -35.15 42.88
CA SER A 197 40.78 -35.59 42.96
C SER A 197 41.03 -36.41 44.22
N SER A 198 40.57 -35.93 45.38
CA SER A 198 40.63 -36.64 46.67
C SER A 198 39.91 -37.99 46.64
N ALA A 199 38.76 -38.08 45.97
CA ALA A 199 37.99 -39.32 45.79
C ALA A 199 38.61 -40.30 44.76
N LYS A 200 39.79 -39.97 44.18
CA LYS A 200 40.43 -40.69 43.08
C LYS A 200 39.51 -40.82 41.85
N ALA A 201 38.77 -39.75 41.57
CA ALA A 201 37.73 -39.64 40.56
C ALA A 201 37.97 -38.44 39.61
N SER A 202 39.22 -37.97 39.49
CA SER A 202 39.60 -36.83 38.63
C SER A 202 39.25 -37.02 37.15
N TYR A 203 39.04 -38.26 36.70
CA TYR A 203 38.55 -38.58 35.35
C TYR A 203 37.20 -37.91 35.03
N PHE A 204 36.34 -37.70 36.01
CA PHE A 204 34.99 -37.17 35.77
C PHE A 204 34.93 -35.64 35.68
N THR A 205 36.04 -34.93 35.89
CA THR A 205 36.09 -33.45 35.82
C THR A 205 35.65 -32.93 34.44
N LYS A 206 35.94 -33.65 33.36
CA LYS A 206 35.46 -33.28 32.01
C LYS A 206 33.93 -33.27 31.90
N TYR A 207 33.22 -34.12 32.65
CA TYR A 207 31.75 -34.15 32.62
C TYR A 207 31.14 -33.08 33.51
N VAL A 208 31.84 -32.67 34.58
CA VAL A 208 31.50 -31.45 35.33
C VAL A 208 31.51 -30.24 34.39
N ASP A 209 32.58 -30.10 33.60
CA ASP A 209 32.72 -28.99 32.66
C ASP A 209 31.64 -29.02 31.57
N LYS A 210 31.38 -30.20 30.96
CA LYS A 210 30.28 -30.37 29.99
C LYS A 210 28.90 -30.08 30.60
N GLY A 211 28.67 -30.45 31.87
CA GLY A 211 27.41 -30.17 32.57
C GLY A 211 27.20 -28.67 32.81
N LEU A 212 28.25 -27.94 33.21
CA LEU A 212 28.20 -26.48 33.35
C LEU A 212 28.00 -25.77 32.00
N GLU A 213 28.66 -26.26 30.95
CA GLU A 213 28.48 -25.72 29.59
C GLU A 213 27.03 -25.91 29.12
N MET A 214 26.42 -27.07 29.38
CA MET A 214 25.00 -27.27 29.04
C MET A 214 24.10 -26.28 29.78
N VAL A 215 24.35 -26.01 31.06
CA VAL A 215 23.59 -24.99 31.80
C VAL A 215 23.81 -23.59 31.20
N ARG A 216 25.03 -23.27 30.76
CA ARG A 216 25.34 -22.01 30.05
C ARG A 216 24.56 -21.90 28.74
N GLU A 217 24.46 -22.98 27.97
CA GLU A 217 23.65 -23.04 26.74
C GLU A 217 22.15 -22.87 27.02
N ILE A 218 21.63 -23.52 28.07
CA ILE A 218 20.23 -23.34 28.51
C ILE A 218 19.96 -21.87 28.90
N LEU A 219 20.89 -21.25 29.63
CA LEU A 219 20.80 -19.83 30.01
C LEU A 219 20.84 -18.91 28.78
N ARG A 220 21.72 -19.18 27.82
CA ARG A 220 21.77 -18.44 26.53
C ARG A 220 20.45 -18.55 25.77
N GLY A 221 19.87 -19.76 25.70
CA GLY A 221 18.59 -19.99 25.04
C GLY A 221 17.40 -19.28 25.71
N LYS A 222 17.48 -19.01 27.02
CA LYS A 222 16.44 -18.28 27.78
C LYS A 222 16.70 -16.78 27.91
N LEU A 223 17.89 -16.30 27.53
CA LEU A 223 18.24 -14.89 27.69
C LEU A 223 17.54 -14.05 26.62
N GLN A 224 16.67 -13.15 27.07
CA GLN A 224 16.09 -12.13 26.19
C GLN A 224 17.18 -11.18 25.72
N THR A 225 17.39 -11.08 24.42
CA THR A 225 18.44 -10.25 23.83
C THR A 225 17.92 -8.85 23.52
N PRO A 226 18.66 -7.79 23.87
CA PRO A 226 18.34 -6.45 23.41
C PRO A 226 18.58 -6.33 21.91
N LYS A 227 17.76 -5.52 21.23
CA LYS A 227 17.94 -5.22 19.81
C LYS A 227 17.67 -3.73 19.60
N LEU A 228 18.75 -2.95 19.56
CA LEU A 228 18.65 -1.53 19.27
C LEU A 228 18.51 -1.29 17.77
N THR A 229 17.54 -0.46 17.41
CA THR A 229 17.36 0.10 16.08
C THR A 229 17.31 1.61 16.21
N GLY A 230 17.53 2.36 15.14
CA GLY A 230 17.26 3.79 15.22
C GLY A 230 17.04 4.42 13.87
N ARG A 231 16.63 5.68 13.94
CA ARG A 231 16.33 6.53 12.79
C ARG A 231 16.88 7.92 13.02
N LEU A 232 17.39 8.51 11.94
CA LEU A 232 17.75 9.93 11.89
C LEU A 232 16.55 10.71 11.40
N GLN A 233 16.18 11.75 12.13
CA GLN A 233 15.23 12.77 11.71
C GLN A 233 16.05 14.00 11.34
N LEU A 234 16.20 14.20 10.04
CA LEU A 234 16.92 15.31 9.46
C LEU A 234 15.93 16.40 9.04
N PRO A 235 16.25 17.69 9.27
CA PRO A 235 15.43 18.78 8.76
C PRO A 235 15.48 18.79 7.23
N ILE A 236 14.34 19.13 6.62
CA ILE A 236 14.18 19.23 5.16
C ILE A 236 14.37 20.69 4.78
N ASP A 237 15.11 20.95 3.70
CA ASP A 237 15.23 22.28 3.08
C ASP A 237 15.83 23.36 4.00
N MET A 238 17.12 23.19 4.27
CA MET A 238 17.91 24.09 5.12
C MET A 238 18.96 24.84 4.31
N THR A 239 19.33 26.02 4.80
CA THR A 239 20.39 26.84 4.21
C THR A 239 21.69 26.78 5.02
N PHE A 240 22.80 27.15 4.39
CA PHE A 240 24.12 27.19 5.04
C PHE A 240 24.20 28.16 6.24
N SER A 241 23.34 29.17 6.29
CA SER A 241 23.34 30.18 7.36
C SER A 241 22.57 29.77 8.62
N GLU A 242 21.77 28.69 8.55
CA GLU A 242 20.87 28.27 9.63
C GLU A 242 21.49 27.24 10.57
N GLN A 243 21.01 27.23 11.81
CA GLN A 243 21.34 26.19 12.79
C GLN A 243 20.43 24.97 12.56
N LEU A 244 21.06 23.82 12.39
CA LEU A 244 20.45 22.55 11.99
C LEU A 244 20.17 21.70 13.22
N GLY A 245 18.90 21.53 13.60
CA GLY A 245 18.52 20.58 14.66
C GLY A 245 18.49 19.15 14.12
N LEU A 246 19.45 18.31 14.53
CA LEU A 246 19.51 16.90 14.15
C LEU A 246 19.01 16.04 15.31
N VAL A 247 18.08 15.12 15.04
CA VAL A 247 17.50 14.23 16.05
C VAL A 247 17.71 12.79 15.66
N ALA A 248 18.36 12.00 16.52
CA ALA A 248 18.44 10.54 16.41
C ALA A 248 17.51 9.90 17.43
N VAL A 249 16.65 9.00 16.99
CA VAL A 249 15.79 8.21 17.89
C VAL A 249 16.30 6.77 17.90
N VAL A 250 16.72 6.29 19.07
CA VAL A 250 17.18 4.92 19.29
C VAL A 250 16.10 4.16 20.04
N ASN A 251 15.61 3.06 19.46
CA ASN A 251 14.54 2.22 19.98
C ASN A 251 15.08 0.83 20.31
N ASN A 252 14.74 0.31 21.48
CA ASN A 252 14.97 -1.09 21.81
C ASN A 252 13.78 -1.94 21.39
N VAL A 253 13.90 -2.63 20.26
CA VAL A 253 12.88 -3.55 19.73
C VAL A 253 13.11 -4.99 20.23
N GLY A 254 14.16 -5.20 21.03
CA GLY A 254 14.46 -6.49 21.64
C GLY A 254 13.60 -6.75 22.87
N GLU A 255 13.54 -8.02 23.27
CA GLU A 255 12.85 -8.43 24.50
C GLU A 255 13.70 -8.15 25.76
N GLY A 256 15.01 -7.95 25.60
CA GLY A 256 15.94 -7.68 26.69
C GLY A 256 16.28 -6.20 26.85
N ALA A 257 16.66 -5.80 28.07
CA ALA A 257 17.19 -4.46 28.33
C ALA A 257 18.62 -4.31 27.79
N ALA A 258 18.88 -3.21 27.06
CA ALA A 258 20.22 -2.86 26.59
C ALA A 258 20.97 -2.09 27.68
N GLN A 259 22.16 -2.53 28.04
CA GLN A 259 22.99 -1.90 29.08
C GLN A 259 24.18 -1.15 28.47
N ASN A 260 24.69 -0.15 29.20
CA ASN A 260 25.88 0.62 28.84
C ASN A 260 25.86 1.16 27.41
N VAL A 261 24.71 1.64 26.96
CA VAL A 261 24.52 2.12 25.59
C VAL A 261 25.34 3.39 25.40
N LYS A 262 26.38 3.32 24.57
CA LYS A 262 27.23 4.44 24.18
C LYS A 262 26.91 4.80 22.74
N VAL A 263 26.66 6.07 22.49
CA VAL A 263 26.28 6.57 21.17
C VAL A 263 27.11 7.81 20.86
N GLU A 264 27.60 7.91 19.62
CA GLU A 264 28.49 8.95 19.14
C GLU A 264 28.05 9.39 17.74
N TRP A 265 27.98 10.71 17.55
CA TRP A 265 27.71 11.35 16.27
C TRP A 265 28.99 11.45 15.45
N TYR A 266 28.89 11.13 14.16
CA TYR A 266 29.92 11.34 13.16
C TYR A 266 29.32 12.29 12.12
N LEU A 267 29.79 13.53 12.14
CA LEU A 267 29.41 14.58 11.20
C LEU A 267 30.47 14.65 10.08
N ASP A 268 30.02 14.84 8.84
CA ASP A 268 30.90 15.01 7.68
C ASP A 268 31.70 16.33 7.73
N ASP A 269 32.84 16.35 7.03
CA ASP A 269 33.78 17.46 7.01
C ASP A 269 33.11 18.72 6.43
N GLY A 270 32.79 19.68 7.30
CA GLY A 270 32.12 20.93 6.96
C GLY A 270 30.86 21.23 7.80
N LEU A 271 30.46 20.34 8.71
CA LEU A 271 29.47 20.62 9.75
C LEU A 271 30.15 20.80 11.12
N GLU A 272 29.93 21.94 11.75
CA GLU A 272 30.39 22.25 13.10
C GLU A 272 29.28 22.02 14.11
N LEU A 273 29.59 21.34 15.22
CA LEU A 273 28.67 21.17 16.34
C LEU A 273 28.56 22.48 17.13
N VAL A 274 27.36 23.08 17.16
CA VAL A 274 27.07 24.31 17.91
C VAL A 274 26.63 24.00 19.33
N SER A 275 25.78 22.99 19.51
CA SER A 275 25.28 22.58 20.83
C SER A 275 24.83 21.13 20.87
N GLY A 276 24.95 20.50 22.04
CA GLY A 276 24.58 19.10 22.29
C GLY A 276 25.79 18.23 22.59
N ASP A 277 25.52 17.02 23.08
CA ASP A 277 26.57 16.05 23.38
C ASP A 277 26.85 15.21 22.13
N GLU A 278 28.03 15.37 21.54
CA GLU A 278 28.52 14.53 20.44
C GLU A 278 28.54 13.05 20.83
N ARG A 279 28.87 12.78 22.10
CA ARG A 279 28.88 11.45 22.70
C ARG A 279 27.98 11.40 23.93
N LYS A 280 27.07 10.43 23.95
CA LYS A 280 26.14 10.20 25.07
C LYS A 280 26.17 8.75 25.53
N GLN A 281 26.06 8.56 26.84
CA GLN A 281 25.97 7.23 27.45
C GLN A 281 24.70 7.10 28.27
N PHE A 282 23.98 6.01 28.05
CA PHE A 282 22.82 5.61 28.84
C PHE A 282 23.17 4.36 29.65
N GLN A 283 22.74 4.31 30.91
CA GLN A 283 22.98 3.13 31.75
C GLN A 283 22.17 1.93 31.24
N THR A 284 20.89 2.15 30.95
CA THR A 284 19.97 1.12 30.48
C THR A 284 18.93 1.73 29.53
N ILE A 285 18.54 0.97 28.50
CA ILE A 285 17.33 1.18 27.70
C ILE A 285 16.49 -0.09 27.84
N ASP A 286 15.34 0.01 28.50
CA ASP A 286 14.47 -1.13 28.73
C ASP A 286 13.83 -1.63 27.42
N ALA A 287 13.22 -2.82 27.47
CA ALA A 287 12.57 -3.40 26.31
C ALA A 287 11.38 -2.52 25.87
N ASN A 288 11.29 -2.23 24.57
CA ASN A 288 10.31 -1.35 23.94
C ASN A 288 10.41 0.15 24.30
N ASP A 289 11.46 0.56 25.02
CA ASP A 289 11.71 1.96 25.28
C ASP A 289 12.51 2.63 24.15
N SER A 290 12.40 3.96 24.10
CA SER A 290 13.07 4.80 23.12
C SER A 290 13.77 5.98 23.78
N VAL A 291 14.89 6.38 23.19
CA VAL A 291 15.69 7.50 23.66
C VAL A 291 16.02 8.41 22.49
N GLU A 292 15.87 9.72 22.70
CA GLU A 292 16.19 10.74 21.71
C GLU A 292 17.54 11.40 22.02
N LEU A 293 18.38 11.52 21.00
CA LEU A 293 19.59 12.33 20.99
C LEU A 293 19.34 13.53 20.09
N ARG A 294 19.57 14.73 20.61
CA ARG A 294 19.41 15.98 19.87
C ARG A 294 20.73 16.73 19.86
N ILE A 295 21.18 17.11 18.68
CA ILE A 295 22.33 18.00 18.49
C ILE A 295 21.95 19.15 17.56
N THR A 296 22.70 20.22 17.63
CA THR A 296 22.56 21.37 16.73
C THR A 296 23.89 21.58 16.02
N ALA A 297 23.87 21.49 14.70
CA ALA A 297 25.04 21.70 13.86
C ALA A 297 24.87 22.95 12.99
N LYS A 298 25.96 23.50 12.46
CA LYS A 298 25.96 24.59 11.47
C LYS A 298 26.98 24.26 10.40
N ALA A 299 26.75 24.68 9.16
CA ALA A 299 27.78 24.61 8.13
C ALA A 299 28.95 25.54 8.47
N ALA A 300 30.19 25.05 8.29
CA ALA A 300 31.42 25.82 8.48
C ALA A 300 31.64 26.84 7.35
N GLU A 301 31.19 26.51 6.14
CA GLU A 301 31.35 27.33 4.94
C GLU A 301 29.98 27.90 4.50
N GLU A 302 29.96 29.19 4.19
CA GLU A 302 28.78 29.89 3.68
C GLU A 302 28.74 29.82 2.15
N LEU A 303 27.54 29.59 1.59
CA LEU A 303 27.20 29.79 0.16
C LEU A 303 28.02 28.98 -0.86
N MET A 304 27.70 27.70 -0.99
CA MET A 304 28.35 26.78 -1.94
C MET A 304 27.40 26.19 -3.00
N GLY A 305 26.25 26.82 -3.25
CA GLY A 305 25.25 26.33 -4.19
C GLY A 305 24.39 25.24 -3.56
N ALA A 306 24.87 24.00 -3.64
CA ALA A 306 24.25 22.82 -3.05
C ALA A 306 25.34 21.83 -2.62
N ARG A 307 25.30 21.38 -1.37
CA ARG A 307 26.23 20.37 -0.83
C ARG A 307 25.48 19.35 0.01
N ASP A 308 25.79 18.08 -0.23
CA ASP A 308 25.30 16.96 0.55
C ASP A 308 26.30 16.65 1.67
N TYR A 309 25.80 16.50 2.88
CA TYR A 309 26.56 16.10 4.06
C TYR A 309 26.08 14.75 4.56
N GLU A 310 27.01 13.84 4.82
CA GLU A 310 26.69 12.54 5.41
C GLU A 310 26.66 12.59 6.94
N LEU A 311 25.62 12.03 7.53
CA LEU A 311 25.44 11.97 8.98
C LEU A 311 25.35 10.52 9.41
N LEU A 312 26.20 10.12 10.34
CA LEU A 312 26.21 8.77 10.87
C LEU A 312 26.20 8.81 12.40
N LEU A 313 25.47 7.87 12.99
CA LEU A 313 25.49 7.64 14.42
C LEU A 313 26.05 6.24 14.66
N ARG A 314 27.13 6.12 15.43
CA ARG A 314 27.69 4.84 15.83
C ARG A 314 27.54 4.66 17.33
N GLY A 315 27.39 3.41 17.75
CA GLY A 315 27.28 3.12 19.16
C GLY A 315 27.64 1.68 19.49
N SER A 316 27.69 1.41 20.79
CA SER A 316 27.79 0.06 21.32
C SER A 316 26.86 -0.09 22.51
N TYR A 317 26.38 -1.32 22.73
CA TYR A 317 25.55 -1.68 23.87
C TYR A 317 25.86 -3.10 24.30
N SER A 318 25.53 -3.44 25.54
CA SER A 318 25.72 -4.78 26.07
C SER A 318 24.41 -5.42 26.52
N ASP A 319 24.32 -6.74 26.42
CA ASP A 319 23.25 -7.50 27.08
C ASP A 319 23.55 -7.72 28.57
N ARG A 320 22.65 -8.44 29.27
CA ARG A 320 22.85 -8.85 30.67
C ARG A 320 24.06 -9.80 30.87
N LEU A 321 24.52 -10.47 29.81
CA LEU A 321 25.72 -11.32 29.83
C LEU A 321 27.01 -10.52 29.55
N LYS A 322 26.91 -9.19 29.40
CA LYS A 322 28.01 -8.30 29.01
C LYS A 322 28.57 -8.60 27.61
N THR A 323 27.79 -9.26 26.75
CA THR A 323 28.11 -9.39 25.33
C THR A 323 27.97 -8.02 24.69
N GLU A 324 29.04 -7.51 24.06
CA GLU A 324 29.00 -6.21 23.38
C GLU A 324 28.49 -6.35 21.94
N TYR A 325 27.60 -5.42 21.56
CA TYR A 325 27.01 -5.29 20.24
C TYR A 325 27.28 -3.89 19.69
N SER A 326 27.48 -3.78 18.38
CA SER A 326 27.60 -2.50 17.68
C SER A 326 26.26 -2.04 17.12
N LEU A 327 26.01 -0.74 17.18
CA LEU A 327 24.88 -0.05 16.58
C LEU A 327 25.41 0.94 15.53
N GLN A 328 24.78 0.95 14.36
CA GLN A 328 25.01 1.98 13.34
C GLN A 328 23.66 2.44 12.82
N ILE A 329 23.45 3.76 12.81
CA ILE A 329 22.25 4.40 12.29
C ILE A 329 22.70 5.42 11.23
N GLY A 330 22.22 5.26 10.00
CA GLY A 330 22.65 6.04 8.83
C GLY A 330 23.40 5.19 7.78
N PRO A 331 23.91 5.81 6.72
CA PRO A 331 24.08 7.26 6.54
C PRO A 331 22.76 7.98 6.27
N GLY A 332 22.57 9.13 6.92
CA GLY A 332 21.53 10.10 6.57
C GLY A 332 22.16 11.22 5.76
N ILE A 333 21.59 11.56 4.61
CA ILE A 333 22.10 12.62 3.74
C ILE A 333 21.34 13.90 4.04
N LEU A 334 22.06 14.97 4.38
CA LEU A 334 21.52 16.31 4.56
C LEU A 334 22.00 17.20 3.41
N THR A 335 21.08 17.64 2.56
CA THR A 335 21.38 18.59 1.47
C THR A 335 21.14 20.00 1.94
N LEU A 336 22.21 20.83 1.98
CA LEU A 336 22.11 22.26 2.22
C LEU A 336 22.18 23.02 0.89
N LYS A 337 21.36 24.08 0.76
CA LYS A 337 21.28 24.92 -0.44
C LYS A 337 21.46 26.40 -0.07
N ASP A 338 21.79 27.24 -1.05
CA ASP A 338 21.92 28.69 -0.83
C ASP A 338 20.58 29.39 -0.55
N TYR A 339 19.47 28.78 -0.98
CA TYR A 339 18.12 29.31 -0.80
C TYR A 339 17.15 28.20 -0.40
N LYS A 340 16.07 28.59 0.28
CA LYS A 340 14.99 27.66 0.64
C LYS A 340 14.12 27.38 -0.58
N GLU A 341 14.06 26.11 -0.97
CA GLU A 341 13.23 25.68 -2.08
C GLU A 341 11.73 25.81 -1.74
N SER A 342 11.37 25.64 -0.47
CA SER A 342 10.03 25.87 0.05
C SER A 342 9.54 27.31 -0.15
N GLU A 343 10.38 28.31 0.12
CA GLU A 343 10.05 29.73 -0.11
C GLU A 343 9.86 30.03 -1.59
N LYS A 344 10.74 29.48 -2.44
CA LYS A 344 10.62 29.64 -3.90
C LYS A 344 9.34 28.99 -4.43
N ILE A 345 9.01 27.78 -3.97
CA ILE A 345 7.75 27.11 -4.35
C ILE A 345 6.54 27.90 -3.85
N ALA A 346 6.59 28.50 -2.66
CA ALA A 346 5.53 29.36 -2.15
C ALA A 346 5.32 30.59 -3.04
N GLN A 347 6.41 31.25 -3.44
CA GLN A 347 6.34 32.38 -4.37
C GLN A 347 5.78 31.95 -5.75
N ASP A 348 6.22 30.80 -6.27
CA ASP A 348 5.70 30.26 -7.53
C ASP A 348 4.20 29.93 -7.44
N LEU A 349 3.74 29.38 -6.30
CA LEU A 349 2.32 29.12 -6.04
C LEU A 349 1.48 30.40 -6.11
N ASP A 350 1.94 31.48 -5.47
CA ASP A 350 1.25 32.77 -5.45
C ASP A 350 1.16 33.38 -6.86
N ILE A 351 2.27 33.34 -7.62
CA ILE A 351 2.31 33.82 -9.00
C ILE A 351 1.35 33.00 -9.88
N THR A 352 1.38 31.67 -9.76
CA THR A 352 0.52 30.78 -10.54
C THR A 352 -0.96 30.95 -10.18
N GLU A 353 -1.31 31.16 -8.90
CA GLU A 353 -2.69 31.48 -8.50
C GLU A 353 -3.15 32.80 -9.13
N GLY A 354 -2.30 33.82 -9.15
CA GLY A 354 -2.54 35.08 -9.86
C GLY A 354 -2.84 34.87 -11.35
N ARG A 355 -2.04 34.02 -12.02
CA ARG A 355 -2.26 33.67 -13.45
C ARG A 355 -3.57 32.94 -13.68
N ILE A 356 -3.98 32.03 -12.80
CA ILE A 356 -5.32 31.40 -12.90
C ILE A 356 -6.43 32.45 -12.78
N GLY A 357 -6.27 33.43 -11.88
CA GLY A 357 -7.20 34.55 -11.74
C GLY A 357 -7.36 35.34 -13.04
N LEU A 358 -6.23 35.67 -13.68
CA LEU A 358 -6.22 36.35 -14.99
C LEU A 358 -6.86 35.49 -16.09
N LEU A 359 -6.52 34.19 -16.15
CA LEU A 359 -7.08 33.27 -17.13
C LEU A 359 -8.61 33.16 -16.99
N ARG A 360 -9.12 33.14 -15.77
CA ARG A 360 -10.57 33.17 -15.50
C ARG A 360 -11.22 34.47 -16.00
N ALA A 361 -10.58 35.62 -15.80
CA ALA A 361 -11.08 36.89 -16.33
C ALA A 361 -11.07 36.92 -17.87
N SER A 362 -10.05 36.35 -18.51
CA SER A 362 -9.98 36.19 -19.97
C SER A 362 -11.11 35.28 -20.49
N LEU A 363 -11.44 34.20 -19.76
CA LEU A 363 -12.56 33.32 -20.08
C LEU A 363 -13.93 34.01 -19.96
N GLU A 364 -14.09 34.95 -19.03
CA GLU A 364 -15.33 35.75 -18.93
C GLU A 364 -15.57 36.64 -20.15
N GLN A 365 -14.52 37.00 -20.89
CA GLN A 365 -14.62 37.76 -22.14
C GLN A 365 -14.71 36.84 -23.37
N PHE A 366 -14.54 35.53 -23.19
CA PHE A 366 -14.53 34.57 -24.28
C PHE A 366 -15.97 34.31 -24.79
N PRO A 367 -16.22 34.35 -26.12
CA PRO A 367 -17.56 34.31 -26.70
C PRO A 367 -18.15 32.90 -26.85
N PHE A 368 -17.53 31.88 -26.24
CA PHE A 368 -17.88 30.46 -26.40
C PHE A 368 -18.38 29.83 -25.09
N ASP A 369 -18.82 28.56 -25.14
CA ASP A 369 -19.36 27.85 -23.98
C ASP A 369 -18.31 27.74 -22.87
N ARG A 370 -18.63 28.38 -21.74
CA ARG A 370 -17.69 28.60 -20.63
C ARG A 370 -17.58 27.40 -19.70
N GLU A 371 -18.63 26.58 -19.64
CA GLU A 371 -18.74 25.51 -18.64
C GLU A 371 -17.58 24.50 -18.68
N PRO A 372 -17.11 24.01 -19.84
CA PRO A 372 -15.96 23.10 -19.90
C PRO A 372 -14.66 23.77 -19.45
N LEU A 373 -14.43 25.02 -19.85
CA LEU A 373 -13.22 25.78 -19.51
C LEU A 373 -13.19 26.16 -18.03
N ASP A 374 -14.33 26.57 -17.47
CA ASP A 374 -14.48 26.82 -16.03
C ASP A 374 -14.23 25.56 -15.19
N ARG A 375 -14.64 24.38 -15.68
CA ARG A 375 -14.33 23.10 -15.01
C ARG A 375 -12.82 22.85 -14.98
N ILE A 376 -12.11 23.11 -16.08
CA ILE A 376 -10.65 22.98 -16.14
C ILE A 376 -9.98 23.98 -15.17
N VAL A 377 -10.40 25.25 -15.16
CA VAL A 377 -9.89 26.26 -14.22
C VAL A 377 -10.09 25.86 -12.77
N LYS A 378 -11.28 25.33 -12.42
CA LYS A 378 -11.54 24.79 -11.07
C LYS A 378 -10.61 23.63 -10.71
N GLN A 379 -10.33 22.73 -11.66
CA GLN A 379 -9.39 21.63 -11.44
C GLN A 379 -7.95 22.13 -11.27
N LEU A 380 -7.51 23.13 -12.05
CA LEU A 380 -6.20 23.75 -11.88
C LEU A 380 -6.06 24.41 -10.50
N LYS A 381 -7.09 25.14 -10.05
CA LYS A 381 -7.12 25.73 -8.71
C LYS A 381 -7.07 24.67 -7.60
N SER A 382 -7.83 23.58 -7.76
CA SER A 382 -7.76 22.46 -6.81
C SER A 382 -6.38 21.79 -6.80
N SER A 383 -5.72 21.67 -7.96
CA SER A 383 -4.37 21.11 -8.04
C SER A 383 -3.33 22.00 -7.35
N LEU A 384 -3.44 23.34 -7.47
CA LEU A 384 -2.63 24.30 -6.70
C LEU A 384 -2.86 24.17 -5.19
N GLY A 385 -4.13 24.07 -4.76
CA GLY A 385 -4.43 23.85 -3.34
C GLY A 385 -3.77 22.59 -2.78
N LYS A 386 -3.78 21.49 -3.55
CA LYS A 386 -3.04 20.27 -3.20
C LYS A 386 -1.52 20.46 -3.20
N ALA A 387 -0.97 21.29 -4.08
CA ALA A 387 0.45 21.61 -4.06
C ALA A 387 0.83 22.41 -2.81
N GLN A 388 -0.03 23.30 -2.33
CA GLN A 388 0.15 24.03 -1.08
C GLN A 388 0.08 23.12 0.15
N GLU A 389 -0.87 22.18 0.20
CA GLU A 389 -0.92 21.15 1.25
C GLU A 389 0.39 20.32 1.27
N LYS A 390 0.89 19.97 0.08
CA LYS A 390 2.13 19.21 -0.05
C LYS A 390 3.36 19.98 0.40
N LEU A 391 3.44 21.26 0.08
CA LEU A 391 4.45 22.18 0.59
C LEU A 391 4.45 22.22 2.13
N GLN A 392 3.27 22.37 2.75
CA GLN A 392 3.13 22.39 4.22
C GLN A 392 3.53 21.05 4.87
N SER A 393 3.34 19.93 4.17
CA SER A 393 3.75 18.60 4.63
C SER A 393 5.24 18.27 4.41
N GLY A 394 6.01 19.15 3.77
CA GLY A 394 7.43 18.94 3.47
C GLY A 394 7.74 18.12 2.21
N ASP A 395 6.73 17.80 1.38
CA ASP A 395 6.87 17.05 0.12
C ASP A 395 7.12 18.01 -1.05
N LEU A 396 8.33 18.58 -1.08
CA LEU A 396 8.71 19.69 -1.97
C LEU A 396 8.74 19.30 -3.45
N ASP A 397 9.23 18.10 -3.78
CA ASP A 397 9.29 17.62 -5.16
C ASP A 397 7.90 17.48 -5.78
N THR A 398 6.97 16.91 -5.03
CA THR A 398 5.57 16.77 -5.49
C THR A 398 4.90 18.13 -5.63
N ALA A 399 5.14 19.05 -4.68
CA ALA A 399 4.61 20.41 -4.76
C ALA A 399 5.13 21.13 -6.02
N LYS A 400 6.44 21.11 -6.25
CA LYS A 400 7.09 21.72 -7.42
C LYS A 400 6.61 21.14 -8.75
N ALA A 401 6.51 19.81 -8.85
CA ALA A 401 6.01 19.15 -10.05
C ALA A 401 4.57 19.57 -10.37
N ARG A 402 3.70 19.68 -9.36
CA ARG A 402 2.32 20.13 -9.53
C ARG A 402 2.24 21.57 -10.00
N VAL A 403 3.02 22.48 -9.40
CA VAL A 403 3.08 23.89 -9.83
C VAL A 403 3.52 24.00 -11.29
N LYS A 404 4.54 23.23 -11.69
CA LYS A 404 5.02 23.20 -13.07
C LYS A 404 3.92 22.75 -14.05
N ILE A 405 3.23 21.65 -13.75
CA ILE A 405 2.13 21.14 -14.59
C ILE A 405 1.01 22.17 -14.72
N VAL A 406 0.63 22.83 -13.62
CA VAL A 406 -0.40 23.87 -13.66
C VAL A 406 0.06 25.04 -14.52
N ASN A 407 1.30 25.50 -14.38
CA ASN A 407 1.86 26.56 -15.22
C ASN A 407 1.88 26.20 -16.71
N GLU A 408 2.23 24.96 -17.07
CA GLU A 408 2.21 24.49 -18.45
C GLU A 408 0.78 24.47 -19.02
N LEU A 409 -0.20 23.99 -18.24
CA LEU A 409 -1.61 23.97 -18.65
C LEU A 409 -2.20 25.37 -18.78
N ILE A 410 -1.84 26.31 -17.90
CA ILE A 410 -2.24 27.72 -18.03
C ILE A 410 -1.69 28.29 -19.34
N SER A 411 -0.41 28.08 -19.64
CA SER A 411 0.18 28.57 -20.89
C SER A 411 -0.50 27.98 -22.13
N GLN A 412 -0.82 26.68 -22.12
CA GLN A 412 -1.57 26.06 -23.22
C GLN A 412 -2.98 26.63 -23.39
N LEU A 413 -3.67 26.97 -22.29
CA LEU A 413 -4.97 27.60 -22.33
C LEU A 413 -4.86 29.06 -22.82
N ASP A 414 -3.86 29.80 -22.38
CA ASP A 414 -3.58 31.16 -22.87
C ASP A 414 -3.34 31.15 -24.39
N ASP A 415 -2.51 30.22 -24.89
CA ASP A 415 -2.25 30.06 -26.32
C ASP A 415 -3.53 29.73 -27.11
N LEU A 416 -4.38 28.85 -26.57
CA LEU A 416 -5.65 28.46 -27.19
C LEU A 416 -6.66 29.62 -27.20
N LEU A 417 -6.68 30.45 -26.16
CA LEU A 417 -7.52 31.64 -26.09
C LEU A 417 -7.03 32.74 -27.05
N ALA A 418 -5.73 32.79 -27.34
CA ALA A 418 -5.11 33.73 -28.27
C ALA A 418 -5.20 33.30 -29.75
N ASP A 419 -5.63 32.07 -30.04
CA ASP A 419 -5.75 31.54 -31.40
C ASP A 419 -6.95 32.16 -32.15
N GLU A 420 -6.68 33.25 -32.87
CA GLU A 420 -7.65 33.97 -33.68
C GLU A 420 -8.16 33.15 -34.89
N ASP A 421 -7.39 32.20 -35.41
CA ASP A 421 -7.82 31.34 -36.51
C ASP A 421 -8.83 30.29 -36.03
N LEU A 422 -8.58 29.70 -34.86
CA LEU A 422 -9.55 28.85 -34.18
C LEU A 422 -10.84 29.63 -33.89
N ARG A 423 -10.73 30.85 -33.37
CA ARG A 423 -11.87 31.73 -33.10
C ARG A 423 -12.72 32.00 -34.35
N ARG A 424 -12.07 32.32 -35.48
CA ARG A 424 -12.74 32.53 -36.77
C ARG A 424 -13.41 31.26 -37.28
N SER A 425 -12.71 30.12 -37.23
CA SER A 425 -13.23 28.83 -37.73
C SER A 425 -14.47 28.33 -36.96
N LEU A 426 -14.52 28.58 -35.65
CA LEU A 426 -15.67 28.22 -34.82
C LEU A 426 -16.86 29.14 -35.09
N GLN A 427 -16.61 30.43 -35.33
CA GLN A 427 -17.67 31.37 -35.72
C GLN A 427 -18.28 31.04 -37.08
N THR A 428 -17.47 30.69 -38.08
CA THR A 428 -17.97 30.29 -39.42
C THR A 428 -18.78 29.00 -39.35
N LYS A 429 -18.26 27.95 -38.71
CA LYS A 429 -19.00 26.68 -38.53
C LYS A 429 -20.34 26.87 -37.82
N ARG A 430 -20.43 27.78 -36.83
CA ARG A 430 -21.70 28.06 -36.13
C ARG A 430 -22.66 28.88 -36.97
N LYS A 431 -22.18 29.84 -37.77
CA LYS A 431 -23.01 30.56 -38.75
C LYS A 431 -23.58 29.59 -39.78
N GLU A 432 -22.75 28.67 -40.30
CA GLU A 432 -23.19 27.61 -41.21
C GLU A 432 -24.19 26.64 -40.58
N ALA A 433 -23.97 26.22 -39.32
CA ALA A 433 -24.90 25.35 -38.60
C ALA A 433 -26.24 26.05 -38.33
N LYS A 434 -26.23 27.34 -37.96
CA LYS A 434 -27.45 28.15 -37.83
C LYS A 434 -28.16 28.31 -39.16
N ARG A 435 -27.43 28.59 -40.26
CA ARG A 435 -27.99 28.65 -41.62
C ARG A 435 -28.67 27.35 -42.02
N LYS A 436 -28.02 26.20 -41.82
CA LYS A 436 -28.60 24.87 -42.11
C LYS A 436 -29.84 24.57 -41.26
N ALA A 437 -29.83 24.94 -39.97
CA ALA A 437 -30.99 24.77 -39.11
C ALA A 437 -32.17 25.62 -39.58
N VAL A 438 -31.93 26.90 -39.91
CA VAL A 438 -32.96 27.82 -40.42
C VAL A 438 -33.48 27.37 -41.78
N SER A 439 -32.60 26.98 -42.71
CA SER A 439 -33.03 26.50 -44.03
C SER A 439 -33.89 25.25 -43.91
N SER A 440 -33.55 24.30 -43.03
CA SER A 440 -34.34 23.07 -42.86
C SER A 440 -35.77 23.33 -42.36
N VAL A 441 -35.97 24.36 -41.53
CA VAL A 441 -37.30 24.77 -41.02
C VAL A 441 -38.09 25.51 -42.09
N ILE A 442 -37.45 26.38 -42.87
CA ILE A 442 -38.12 27.11 -43.96
C ILE A 442 -38.54 26.14 -45.07
N THR A 443 -37.71 25.16 -45.43
CA THR A 443 -38.03 24.17 -46.47
C THR A 443 -39.21 23.29 -46.07
N SER A 444 -39.35 22.89 -44.80
CA SER A 444 -40.52 22.12 -44.36
C SER A 444 -41.80 22.94 -44.42
N LEU A 445 -41.75 24.22 -43.99
CA LEU A 445 -42.90 25.14 -44.08
C LEU A 445 -43.31 25.43 -45.53
N LYS A 446 -42.36 25.51 -46.47
CA LYS A 446 -42.64 25.70 -47.89
C LYS A 446 -43.41 24.53 -48.49
N GLY A 447 -43.08 23.30 -48.11
CA GLY A 447 -43.81 22.10 -48.55
C GLY A 447 -45.27 22.12 -48.10
N ASP A 448 -45.51 22.40 -46.81
CA ASP A 448 -46.86 22.44 -46.25
C ASP A 448 -47.73 23.53 -46.90
N VAL A 449 -47.17 24.70 -47.20
CA VAL A 449 -47.89 25.81 -47.84
C VAL A 449 -48.21 25.52 -49.31
N LEU A 450 -47.27 24.94 -50.05
CA LEU A 450 -47.49 24.58 -51.46
C LEU A 450 -48.54 23.47 -51.62
N ASP A 451 -48.51 22.45 -50.77
CA ASP A 451 -49.50 21.36 -50.78
C ASP A 451 -50.90 21.89 -50.49
N ILE A 452 -51.03 22.84 -49.56
CA ILE A 452 -52.29 23.52 -49.27
C ILE A 452 -52.79 24.28 -50.51
N ILE A 453 -51.93 25.10 -51.13
CA ILE A 453 -52.29 25.92 -52.30
C ILE A 453 -52.69 25.03 -53.48
N GLU A 454 -51.93 23.98 -53.79
CA GLU A 454 -52.23 23.07 -54.91
C GLU A 454 -53.55 22.32 -54.71
N LYS A 455 -53.79 21.81 -53.49
CA LYS A 455 -55.04 21.13 -53.16
C LYS A 455 -56.24 22.05 -53.37
N TYR A 456 -56.16 23.30 -52.91
CA TYR A 456 -57.26 24.24 -53.06
C TYR A 456 -57.50 24.67 -54.50
N PHE A 457 -56.46 24.90 -55.30
CA PHE A 457 -56.65 25.19 -56.72
C PHE A 457 -57.20 23.99 -57.50
N SER A 458 -56.83 22.77 -57.11
CA SER A 458 -57.43 21.55 -57.66
C SER A 458 -58.92 21.46 -57.34
N ASP A 459 -59.33 21.77 -56.11
CA ASP A 459 -60.74 21.76 -55.70
C ASP A 459 -61.55 22.84 -56.45
N ILE A 460 -60.96 24.04 -56.62
CA ILE A 460 -61.53 25.13 -57.42
C ILE A 460 -61.72 24.68 -58.88
N ASP A 461 -60.69 24.13 -59.54
CA ASP A 461 -60.81 23.68 -60.92
C ASP A 461 -61.81 22.52 -61.06
N ALA A 462 -61.86 21.59 -60.10
CA ALA A 462 -62.77 20.44 -60.10
C ALA A 462 -64.24 20.83 -59.97
N GLU A 463 -64.55 21.93 -59.26
CA GLU A 463 -65.93 22.36 -59.04
C GLU A 463 -66.38 23.49 -59.98
N LEU A 464 -65.51 24.46 -60.29
CA LEU A 464 -65.87 25.59 -61.16
C LEU A 464 -65.95 25.21 -62.63
N VAL A 465 -65.05 24.37 -63.15
CA VAL A 465 -65.09 23.96 -64.56
C VAL A 465 -66.41 23.26 -64.92
N PRO A 466 -66.91 22.27 -64.15
CA PRO A 466 -68.22 21.70 -64.42
C PRO A 466 -69.37 22.66 -64.12
N ALA A 467 -69.23 23.62 -63.19
CA ALA A 467 -70.26 24.64 -62.95
C ALA A 467 -70.38 25.63 -64.13
N VAL A 468 -69.26 26.04 -64.74
CA VAL A 468 -69.26 26.88 -65.96
C VAL A 468 -69.82 26.11 -67.16
N ASN A 469 -69.45 24.84 -67.32
CA ASN A 469 -70.04 24.00 -68.37
C ASN A 469 -71.55 23.81 -68.17
N ARG A 470 -72.02 23.64 -66.92
CA ARG A 470 -73.45 23.61 -66.59
C ARG A 470 -74.14 24.97 -66.82
N MET A 471 -73.44 26.10 -66.68
CA MET A 471 -73.97 27.44 -67.01
C MET A 471 -74.20 27.63 -68.51
N GLN A 472 -73.38 27.02 -69.38
CA GLN A 472 -73.63 27.00 -70.82
C GLN A 472 -74.86 26.14 -71.17
N ASP A 473 -75.12 25.07 -70.41
CA ASP A 473 -76.24 24.16 -70.64
C ASP A 473 -77.59 24.61 -70.03
N LEU A 474 -77.60 25.46 -68.98
CA LEU A 474 -78.80 25.84 -68.21
C LEU A 474 -79.26 27.30 -68.44
N ALA A 475 -79.30 27.75 -69.70
CA ALA A 475 -79.94 29.01 -70.10
C ALA A 475 -81.49 28.98 -70.04
N SER A 476 -82.09 28.23 -69.11
CA SER A 476 -83.55 28.04 -68.97
C SER A 476 -84.00 28.13 -67.50
N SER A 477 -83.89 29.36 -66.97
CA SER A 477 -84.76 30.04 -65.98
C SER A 477 -85.29 29.38 -64.68
N SER A 478 -84.65 28.36 -64.10
CA SER A 478 -84.88 28.08 -62.65
C SER A 478 -83.67 27.59 -61.84
N GLY A 479 -82.57 27.20 -62.48
CA GLY A 479 -81.34 26.75 -61.80
C GLY A 479 -80.39 27.86 -61.34
N THR A 480 -80.58 29.10 -61.79
CA THR A 480 -79.65 30.21 -61.52
C THR A 480 -79.62 30.65 -60.05
N LYS A 481 -80.73 30.56 -59.32
CA LYS A 481 -80.77 30.96 -57.90
C LYS A 481 -80.01 29.98 -57.01
N GLN A 482 -80.22 28.67 -57.19
CA GLN A 482 -79.48 27.64 -56.45
C GLN A 482 -77.97 27.69 -56.77
N LEU A 483 -77.61 28.02 -58.01
CA LEU A 483 -76.21 28.20 -58.41
C LEU A 483 -75.59 29.46 -57.77
N LEU A 484 -76.31 30.58 -57.74
CA LEU A 484 -75.85 31.81 -57.09
C LEU A 484 -75.70 31.63 -55.57
N ASP A 485 -76.61 30.90 -54.92
CA ASP A 485 -76.50 30.55 -53.50
C ASP A 485 -75.29 29.62 -53.25
N ALA A 486 -75.05 28.63 -54.12
CA ALA A 486 -73.87 27.76 -54.03
C ALA A 486 -72.55 28.52 -54.23
N MET A 487 -72.48 29.42 -55.22
CA MET A 487 -71.31 30.27 -55.45
C MET A 487 -71.09 31.25 -54.31
N THR A 488 -72.14 31.81 -53.71
CA THR A 488 -72.03 32.67 -52.51
C THR A 488 -71.45 31.87 -51.34
N HIS A 489 -71.92 30.64 -51.13
CA HIS A 489 -71.43 29.79 -50.05
C HIS A 489 -69.97 29.34 -50.27
N GLN A 490 -69.57 29.12 -51.52
CA GLN A 490 -68.17 28.83 -51.88
C GLN A 490 -67.24 30.04 -51.69
N ILE A 491 -67.69 31.25 -52.05
CA ILE A 491 -66.93 32.49 -51.81
C ILE A 491 -66.75 32.74 -50.29
N GLU A 492 -67.75 32.40 -49.48
CA GLU A 492 -67.64 32.42 -48.02
C GLU A 492 -66.62 31.40 -47.49
N GLY A 493 -66.59 30.20 -48.08
CA GLY A 493 -65.56 29.19 -47.80
C GLY A 493 -64.15 29.72 -48.09
N ILE A 494 -63.93 30.30 -49.28
CA ILE A 494 -62.65 30.89 -49.70
C ILE A 494 -62.22 32.02 -48.75
N SER A 495 -63.15 32.90 -48.37
CA SER A 495 -62.87 34.01 -47.44
C SER A 495 -62.46 33.52 -46.05
N ARG A 496 -63.12 32.48 -45.55
CA ARG A 496 -62.80 31.88 -44.24
C ARG A 496 -61.41 31.26 -44.23
N THR A 497 -61.07 30.50 -45.27
CA THR A 497 -59.76 29.85 -45.40
C THR A 497 -58.63 30.86 -45.57
N LEU A 498 -58.81 31.92 -46.38
CA LEU A 498 -57.81 32.98 -46.51
C LEU A 498 -57.57 33.71 -45.17
N THR A 499 -58.62 33.84 -44.35
CA THR A 499 -58.50 34.40 -42.99
C THR A 499 -57.71 33.46 -42.06
N GLU A 500 -57.92 32.15 -42.16
CA GLU A 500 -57.16 31.15 -41.40
C GLU A 500 -55.68 31.13 -41.82
N THR A 501 -55.39 31.16 -43.12
CA THR A 501 -54.01 31.25 -43.65
C THR A 501 -53.30 32.53 -43.20
N ALA A 502 -53.99 33.68 -43.23
CA ALA A 502 -53.45 34.94 -42.70
C ALA A 502 -53.09 34.84 -41.21
N SER A 503 -53.93 34.17 -40.41
CA SER A 503 -53.67 33.99 -38.98
C SER A 503 -52.48 33.07 -38.68
N VAL A 504 -52.23 32.07 -39.53
CA VAL A 504 -51.05 31.17 -39.41
C VAL A 504 -49.77 31.93 -39.76
N VAL A 505 -49.77 32.74 -40.81
CA VAL A 505 -48.62 33.57 -41.21
C VAL A 505 -48.30 34.61 -40.13
N GLN A 506 -49.32 35.23 -39.52
CA GLN A 506 -49.14 36.17 -38.41
C GLN A 506 -48.71 35.50 -37.09
N GLY A 507 -48.96 34.19 -36.94
CA GLY A 507 -48.61 33.40 -35.75
C GLY A 507 -47.15 32.92 -35.70
N ILE A 508 -46.35 33.14 -36.74
CA ILE A 508 -44.93 32.76 -36.78
C ILE A 508 -44.16 33.64 -35.79
N PRO A 509 -43.56 33.08 -34.73
CA PRO A 509 -42.93 33.89 -33.69
C PRO A 509 -41.70 34.64 -34.21
N GLN A 510 -41.76 35.97 -34.20
CA GLN A 510 -40.64 36.88 -34.46
C GLN A 510 -39.55 36.68 -33.41
N LYS A 511 -38.58 35.81 -33.69
CA LYS A 511 -37.38 35.65 -32.85
C LYS A 511 -36.13 36.37 -33.37
N ASP A 512 -36.22 37.09 -34.49
CA ASP A 512 -35.16 38.00 -34.93
C ASP A 512 -35.72 39.12 -35.85
N PRO A 513 -35.61 40.42 -35.50
CA PRO A 513 -36.31 41.52 -36.21
C PRO A 513 -35.76 41.90 -37.60
N GLY A 514 -34.65 41.31 -38.06
CA GLY A 514 -33.84 41.91 -39.12
C GLY A 514 -34.10 41.42 -40.56
N MET A 515 -34.56 40.18 -40.76
CA MET A 515 -34.64 39.59 -42.12
C MET A 515 -35.91 38.81 -42.42
N MET A 516 -36.72 38.42 -41.42
CA MET A 516 -38.02 37.80 -41.69
C MET A 516 -39.14 38.82 -41.96
N ASP A 517 -38.96 40.07 -41.55
CA ASP A 517 -40.05 41.06 -41.53
C ASP A 517 -40.55 41.43 -42.92
N GLN A 518 -39.69 41.47 -43.95
CA GLN A 518 -40.13 41.89 -45.28
C GLN A 518 -40.92 40.78 -46.00
N ALA A 519 -40.43 39.55 -46.00
CA ALA A 519 -41.11 38.44 -46.68
C ALA A 519 -42.44 38.05 -45.99
N THR A 520 -42.49 38.05 -44.65
CA THR A 520 -43.77 37.82 -43.94
C THR A 520 -44.75 38.97 -44.12
N LYS A 521 -44.26 40.21 -44.20
CA LYS A 521 -45.08 41.38 -44.49
C LYS A 521 -45.64 41.37 -45.91
N ASP A 522 -44.81 41.11 -46.91
CA ASP A 522 -45.22 41.04 -48.32
C ASP A 522 -46.24 39.90 -48.54
N ALA A 523 -46.02 38.73 -47.89
CA ALA A 523 -46.98 37.63 -47.91
C ALA A 523 -48.32 38.00 -47.22
N THR A 524 -48.26 38.70 -46.08
CA THR A 524 -49.47 39.16 -45.37
C THR A 524 -50.25 40.20 -46.17
N GLU A 525 -49.54 41.15 -46.81
CA GLU A 525 -50.14 42.19 -47.66
C GLU A 525 -50.82 41.58 -48.89
N ASN A 526 -50.19 40.59 -49.54
CA ASN A 526 -50.79 39.88 -50.68
C ASN A 526 -52.04 39.07 -50.30
N ILE A 527 -52.02 38.39 -49.14
CA ILE A 527 -53.21 37.67 -48.62
C ILE A 527 -54.34 38.66 -48.31
N GLN A 528 -54.03 39.81 -47.71
CA GLN A 528 -55.03 40.86 -47.44
C GLN A 528 -55.60 41.49 -48.71
N ALA A 529 -54.77 41.73 -49.72
CA ALA A 529 -55.22 42.22 -51.02
C ALA A 529 -56.20 41.23 -51.66
N THR A 530 -55.87 39.93 -51.63
CA THR A 530 -56.72 38.86 -52.16
C THR A 530 -58.05 38.75 -51.41
N LEU A 531 -58.04 38.83 -50.07
CA LEU A 531 -59.25 38.89 -49.24
C LEU A 531 -60.18 40.04 -49.64
N SER A 532 -59.60 41.21 -49.91
CA SER A 532 -60.37 42.39 -50.32
C SER A 532 -61.07 42.19 -51.67
N GLU A 533 -60.41 41.53 -52.62
CA GLU A 533 -60.98 41.21 -53.93
C GLU A 533 -62.11 40.18 -53.84
N VAL A 534 -61.95 39.17 -52.97
CA VAL A 534 -62.97 38.15 -52.72
C VAL A 534 -64.23 38.76 -52.07
N GLU A 535 -64.09 39.70 -51.15
CA GLU A 535 -65.23 40.43 -50.57
C GLU A 535 -65.95 41.34 -51.58
N VAL A 536 -65.20 41.96 -52.51
CA VAL A 536 -65.79 42.69 -53.63
C VAL A 536 -66.59 41.75 -54.53
N LEU A 537 -66.06 40.56 -54.83
CA LEU A 537 -66.75 39.54 -55.61
C LEU A 537 -68.02 39.06 -54.89
N LYS A 538 -67.96 38.80 -53.58
CA LYS A 538 -69.14 38.46 -52.76
C LYS A 538 -70.23 39.51 -52.89
N THR A 539 -69.85 40.78 -52.73
CA THR A 539 -70.78 41.92 -52.81
C THR A 539 -71.39 42.05 -54.21
N GLN A 540 -70.61 41.81 -55.26
CA GLN A 540 -71.11 41.80 -56.63
C GLN A 540 -72.05 40.62 -56.90
N LEU A 541 -71.74 39.44 -56.38
CA LEU A 541 -72.55 38.23 -56.57
C LEU A 541 -73.92 38.35 -55.89
N VAL A 542 -73.95 38.91 -54.68
CA VAL A 542 -75.20 39.22 -53.95
C VAL A 542 -76.05 40.25 -54.71
N LYS A 543 -75.42 41.29 -55.28
CA LYS A 543 -76.12 42.25 -56.15
C LYS A 543 -76.69 41.60 -57.42
N VAL A 544 -76.00 40.59 -57.95
CA VAL A 544 -76.46 39.82 -59.12
C VAL A 544 -77.61 38.88 -58.74
N SER A 545 -77.59 38.26 -57.56
CA SER A 545 -78.69 37.39 -57.10
C SER A 545 -79.96 38.18 -56.77
N GLU A 546 -79.82 39.39 -56.21
CA GLU A 546 -80.93 40.32 -55.96
C GLU A 546 -81.50 40.93 -57.26
N GLY A 547 -80.70 40.99 -58.32
CA GLY A 547 -81.08 41.55 -59.63
C GLY A 547 -81.84 40.63 -60.59
N GLN A 548 -82.01 39.34 -60.28
CA GLN A 548 -82.63 38.33 -61.16
C GLN A 548 -84.17 38.36 -61.19
N ARG A 549 -84.74 39.49 -61.61
CA ARG A 549 -86.10 39.56 -62.20
C ARG A 549 -86.11 40.11 -63.62
N GLN A 550 -84.92 40.31 -64.24
CA GLN A 550 -84.80 40.72 -65.64
C GLN A 550 -83.91 39.75 -66.42
N ALA A 551 -84.49 39.28 -67.52
CA ALA A 551 -84.18 38.10 -68.32
C ALA A 551 -82.72 37.93 -68.80
N SER A 552 -82.26 36.67 -68.70
CA SER A 552 -81.56 35.81 -69.67
C SER A 552 -80.44 36.34 -70.58
N GLU A 553 -80.44 37.60 -71.03
CA GLU A 553 -79.43 38.10 -71.99
C GLU A 553 -78.13 38.56 -71.31
N LYS A 554 -78.15 38.86 -70.01
CA LYS A 554 -76.92 39.12 -69.22
C LYS A 554 -76.17 37.85 -68.81
N ALA A 555 -76.79 36.67 -68.93
CA ALA A 555 -76.19 35.40 -68.49
C ALA A 555 -75.03 34.93 -69.40
N GLN A 556 -75.14 35.11 -70.72
CA GLN A 556 -74.04 34.79 -71.65
C GLN A 556 -72.86 35.75 -71.54
N GLN A 557 -73.13 37.05 -71.32
CA GLN A 557 -72.07 38.04 -71.08
C GLN A 557 -71.36 37.80 -69.75
N ASN A 558 -72.08 37.31 -68.74
CA ASN A 558 -71.52 36.92 -67.45
C ASN A 558 -70.71 35.61 -67.53
N ALA A 559 -71.12 34.62 -68.35
CA ALA A 559 -70.33 33.41 -68.57
C ALA A 559 -68.95 33.73 -69.18
N GLY A 560 -68.90 34.63 -70.18
CA GLY A 560 -67.64 35.10 -70.75
C GLY A 560 -66.78 35.90 -69.76
N ASN A 561 -67.40 36.68 -68.87
CA ASN A 561 -66.67 37.34 -67.78
C ASN A 561 -66.15 36.35 -66.74
N VAL A 562 -66.88 35.28 -66.45
CA VAL A 562 -66.44 34.21 -65.53
C VAL A 562 -65.28 33.41 -66.12
N GLU A 563 -65.31 33.06 -67.41
CA GLU A 563 -64.17 32.42 -68.08
C GLU A 563 -62.92 33.31 -68.09
N ARG A 564 -63.10 34.61 -68.36
CA ARG A 564 -62.00 35.59 -68.31
C ARG A 564 -61.43 35.71 -66.90
N ARG A 565 -62.28 35.76 -65.88
CA ARG A 565 -61.88 35.81 -64.46
C ARG A 565 -61.24 34.50 -64.00
N LEU A 566 -61.69 33.34 -64.49
CA LEU A 566 -61.03 32.05 -64.26
C LEU A 566 -59.63 32.02 -64.88
N ALA A 567 -59.45 32.61 -66.06
CA ALA A 567 -58.13 32.78 -66.65
C ALA A 567 -57.24 33.73 -65.82
N GLU A 568 -57.79 34.81 -65.27
CA GLU A 568 -57.09 35.70 -64.33
C GLU A 568 -56.71 34.98 -63.03
N ILE A 569 -57.59 34.15 -62.45
CA ILE A 569 -57.30 33.33 -61.26
C ILE A 569 -56.20 32.29 -61.55
N ARG A 570 -56.21 31.66 -62.73
CA ARG A 570 -55.16 30.73 -63.16
C ARG A 570 -53.82 31.44 -63.41
N SER A 571 -53.86 32.67 -63.93
CA SER A 571 -52.68 33.53 -64.03
C SER A 571 -52.12 33.86 -62.65
N LEU A 572 -52.98 34.25 -61.70
CA LEU A 572 -52.62 34.51 -60.31
C LEU A 572 -52.06 33.26 -59.61
N LYS A 573 -52.63 32.06 -59.85
CA LYS A 573 -52.05 30.78 -59.38
C LYS A 573 -50.61 30.64 -59.85
N THR A 574 -50.36 30.94 -61.12
CA THR A 574 -49.03 30.82 -61.73
C THR A 574 -48.08 31.88 -61.16
N GLU A 575 -48.54 33.11 -60.94
CA GLU A 575 -47.75 34.18 -60.32
C GLU A 575 -47.42 33.89 -58.84
N VAL A 576 -48.37 33.38 -58.06
CA VAL A 576 -48.16 32.99 -56.66
C VAL A 576 -47.18 31.82 -56.55
N LEU A 577 -47.35 30.78 -57.39
CA LEU A 577 -46.40 29.65 -57.42
C LEU A 577 -45.00 30.13 -57.84
N ASN A 578 -44.91 31.00 -58.86
CA ASN A 578 -43.63 31.56 -59.29
C ASN A 578 -42.99 32.47 -58.22
N ALA A 579 -43.76 33.24 -57.45
CA ALA A 579 -43.24 34.04 -56.35
C ALA A 579 -42.64 33.16 -55.24
N PHE A 580 -43.30 32.05 -54.91
CA PHE A 580 -42.76 31.07 -53.95
C PHE A 580 -41.56 30.28 -54.49
N GLU A 581 -41.43 30.10 -55.80
CA GLU A 581 -40.26 29.49 -56.44
C GLU A 581 -39.09 30.46 -56.63
N GLN A 582 -39.31 31.75 -56.90
CA GLN A 582 -38.25 32.73 -57.13
C GLN A 582 -37.58 33.26 -55.85
N ASP A 583 -38.24 33.16 -54.68
CA ASP A 583 -37.66 33.56 -53.39
C ASP A 583 -36.60 32.58 -52.83
N THR A 584 -36.17 31.57 -53.62
CA THR A 584 -35.10 30.65 -53.23
C THR A 584 -33.69 31.25 -53.23
N ASP A 585 -33.50 32.45 -53.78
CA ASP A 585 -32.17 33.10 -53.83
C ASP A 585 -31.95 34.19 -52.76
N LEU A 586 -32.91 34.40 -51.84
CA LEU A 586 -32.79 35.38 -50.76
C LEU A 586 -32.44 34.76 -49.40
N VAL A 587 -31.40 33.92 -49.38
CA VAL A 587 -30.55 33.80 -48.18
C VAL A 587 -29.23 34.51 -48.52
N PRO A 588 -29.02 35.77 -48.11
CA PRO A 588 -27.78 36.46 -48.42
C PRO A 588 -26.59 35.79 -47.73
N ASP A 589 -25.45 35.78 -48.43
CA ASP A 589 -24.13 35.36 -47.95
C ASP A 589 -23.66 36.02 -46.65
#